data_AF-A0A839HJE8-F1
#
_entry.id   AF-A0A839HJE8-F1
#
_cell.length_a   1.000
_cell.length_b   1.000
_cell.length_c   1.000
_cell.angle_alpha   90.00
_cell.angle_beta   90.00
_cell.angle_gamma   90.00
#
_symmetry.space_group_name_H-M   'P 1'
#
loop_
_entity.id
_entity.type
_entity.pdbx_description
1 polymer ?
#
loop_
_entity_poly.entity_id
_entity_poly.type
_entity_poly.pdbx_seq_one_letter_code
_entity_poly.pdbx_strand_id
1 'polypeptide(L)'
;MNSLKKLIAVAGLSLGAATAAQAQVVFFDDFDSYTTGLNKSSFGPWTVVGGNVDLLPASGINFGVTTEGNFVDLIGNDPGELTRSVNLTGGQLYKATFEIGGARTGANTDTVTFELGTTSFSKTFATFDPKQTVEIFFLAGSTGSFDVSLTNSSEDFLNGAKLYSVQVAAVPEPRTVALMLAGLGVVGAVARRRQTRA
;
A
#
# COMPACT_ATOMS: atom_id res chain seq x y z
N MET A 1 14.86 51.48 -13.15
CA MET A 1 14.15 50.33 -12.53
C MET A 1 15.10 49.63 -11.58
N ASN A 2 14.93 49.87 -10.28
CA ASN A 2 15.94 49.59 -9.27
C ASN A 2 16.11 48.08 -9.02
N SER A 3 17.36 47.67 -8.77
CA SER A 3 17.83 46.29 -8.52
C SER A 3 17.00 45.49 -7.52
N LEU A 4 16.29 46.17 -6.62
CA LEU A 4 15.39 45.58 -5.62
C LEU A 4 14.16 44.86 -6.23
N LYS A 5 13.65 45.31 -7.39
CA LYS A 5 12.51 44.66 -8.07
C LYS A 5 12.91 43.38 -8.82
N LYS A 6 14.19 43.26 -9.24
CA LYS A 6 14.73 42.00 -9.80
C LYS A 6 14.99 40.95 -8.70
N LEU A 7 15.18 41.38 -7.45
CA LEU A 7 15.53 40.53 -6.31
C LEU A 7 14.34 39.69 -5.79
N ILE A 8 13.11 40.23 -5.89
CA ILE A 8 11.88 39.52 -5.47
C ILE A 8 11.52 38.43 -6.47
N ALA A 9 11.79 38.64 -7.77
CA ALA A 9 11.50 37.66 -8.81
C ALA A 9 12.37 36.38 -8.69
N VAL A 10 13.64 36.48 -8.29
CA VAL A 10 14.54 35.31 -8.24
C VAL A 10 14.35 34.45 -6.98
N ALA A 11 13.96 35.05 -5.84
CA ALA A 11 13.70 34.29 -4.61
C ALA A 11 12.37 33.51 -4.66
N GLY A 12 11.35 34.04 -5.34
CA GLY A 12 10.07 33.35 -5.54
C GLY A 12 10.17 32.12 -6.47
N LEU A 13 11.11 32.13 -7.42
CA LEU A 13 11.30 31.05 -8.39
C LEU A 13 12.02 29.81 -7.83
N SER A 14 12.86 29.95 -6.79
CA SER A 14 13.57 28.80 -6.17
C SER A 14 12.80 28.09 -5.05
N LEU A 15 11.75 28.72 -4.50
CA LEU A 15 10.87 28.11 -3.49
C LEU A 15 9.78 27.22 -4.08
N GLY A 16 9.54 27.31 -5.40
CA GLY A 16 8.52 26.50 -6.10
C GLY A 16 8.98 25.14 -6.61
N ALA A 17 10.27 24.79 -6.49
CA ALA A 17 10.85 23.60 -7.14
C ALA A 17 11.23 22.45 -6.20
N ALA A 18 11.10 22.60 -4.88
CA ALA A 18 11.34 21.51 -3.94
C ALA A 18 10.02 20.77 -3.68
N THR A 19 9.58 19.95 -4.63
CA THR A 19 8.56 18.94 -4.34
C THR A 19 9.16 17.97 -3.34
N ALA A 20 8.57 17.85 -2.14
CA ALA A 20 8.92 16.79 -1.21
C ALA A 20 8.88 15.45 -1.97
N ALA A 21 9.91 14.62 -1.83
CA ALA A 21 9.93 13.28 -2.39
C ALA A 21 8.92 12.41 -1.63
N GLN A 22 7.63 12.57 -1.95
CA GLN A 22 6.59 11.69 -1.44
C GLN A 22 6.69 10.37 -2.19
N ALA A 23 6.51 9.27 -1.46
CA ALA A 23 6.40 7.95 -2.04
C ALA A 23 5.27 7.97 -3.08
N GLN A 24 5.58 7.74 -4.35
CA GLN A 24 4.56 7.69 -5.40
C GLN A 24 3.71 6.45 -5.17
N VAL A 25 2.44 6.65 -4.83
CA VAL A 25 1.47 5.56 -4.70
C VAL A 25 1.22 5.00 -6.11
N VAL A 26 1.51 3.71 -6.29
CA VAL A 26 1.22 2.97 -7.51
C VAL A 26 -0.27 2.64 -7.56
N PHE A 27 -0.79 2.13 -6.45
CA PHE A 27 -2.22 1.97 -6.23
C PHE A 27 -2.54 1.92 -4.73
N PHE A 28 -3.80 2.20 -4.42
CA PHE A 28 -4.45 2.00 -3.13
C PHE A 28 -5.85 1.45 -3.39
N ASP A 29 -6.28 0.50 -2.57
CA ASP A 29 -7.63 -0.06 -2.61
C ASP A 29 -8.10 -0.38 -1.19
N ASP A 30 -9.25 0.18 -0.80
CA ASP A 30 -9.96 -0.06 0.46
C ASP A 30 -11.27 -0.86 0.24
N PHE A 31 -11.54 -1.27 -1.00
CA PHE A 31 -12.69 -2.07 -1.41
C PHE A 31 -14.08 -1.41 -1.24
N ASP A 32 -14.15 -0.19 -0.74
CA ASP A 32 -15.41 0.49 -0.40
C ASP A 32 -16.27 0.82 -1.63
N SER A 33 -15.63 0.98 -2.78
CA SER A 33 -16.30 1.33 -4.04
C SER A 33 -16.98 0.15 -4.75
N TYR A 34 -16.74 -1.09 -4.31
CA TYR A 34 -17.18 -2.29 -5.02
C TYR A 34 -18.48 -2.86 -4.47
N THR A 35 -19.27 -3.48 -5.34
CA THR A 35 -20.48 -4.21 -4.94
C THR A 35 -20.12 -5.48 -4.18
N THR A 36 -20.54 -5.53 -2.91
CA THR A 36 -20.36 -6.66 -2.00
C THR A 36 -21.10 -7.90 -2.48
N GLY A 37 -20.68 -9.07 -2.02
CA GLY A 37 -21.25 -10.36 -2.35
C GLY A 37 -20.35 -11.51 -1.93
N LEU A 38 -20.96 -12.68 -1.81
CA LEU A 38 -20.27 -13.92 -1.46
C LEU A 38 -19.67 -14.59 -2.71
N ASN A 39 -18.66 -15.42 -2.51
CA ASN A 39 -18.03 -16.29 -3.51
C ASN A 39 -17.64 -15.56 -4.79
N LYS A 40 -17.05 -14.37 -4.63
CA LYS A 40 -16.55 -13.55 -5.72
C LYS A 40 -15.40 -14.28 -6.42
N SER A 41 -15.44 -14.28 -7.75
CA SER A 41 -14.31 -14.67 -8.61
C SER A 41 -13.53 -13.47 -9.14
N SER A 42 -14.11 -12.26 -9.04
CA SER A 42 -13.46 -10.99 -9.38
C SER A 42 -14.27 -9.80 -8.84
N PHE A 43 -13.60 -8.66 -8.69
CA PHE A 43 -14.22 -7.36 -8.44
C PHE A 43 -13.23 -6.24 -8.76
N GLY A 44 -13.68 -5.24 -9.52
CA GLY A 44 -12.81 -4.16 -9.98
C GLY A 44 -11.56 -4.71 -10.69
N PRO A 45 -10.34 -4.29 -10.27
CA PRO A 45 -9.08 -4.77 -10.84
C PRO A 45 -8.56 -6.07 -10.21
N TRP A 46 -9.29 -6.66 -9.26
CA TRP A 46 -8.91 -7.90 -8.58
C TRP A 46 -9.53 -9.11 -9.26
N THR A 47 -8.73 -10.16 -9.37
CA THR A 47 -9.14 -11.49 -9.85
C THR A 47 -8.88 -12.50 -8.76
N VAL A 48 -9.74 -13.51 -8.63
CA VAL A 48 -9.50 -14.67 -7.77
C VAL A 48 -9.06 -15.83 -8.65
N VAL A 49 -7.83 -16.30 -8.47
CA VAL A 49 -7.19 -17.31 -9.34
C VAL A 49 -7.15 -18.71 -8.73
N GLY A 50 -7.47 -18.81 -7.44
CA GLY A 50 -7.69 -20.06 -6.71
C GLY A 50 -8.82 -19.88 -5.70
N GLY A 51 -9.65 -20.91 -5.51
CA GLY A 51 -10.80 -20.86 -4.60
C GLY A 51 -11.79 -19.74 -4.92
N ASN A 52 -12.26 -19.06 -3.88
CA ASN A 52 -13.16 -17.90 -3.97
C ASN A 52 -12.98 -17.02 -2.71
N VAL A 53 -13.45 -15.77 -2.77
CA VAL A 53 -13.40 -14.84 -1.63
C VAL A 53 -14.77 -14.20 -1.44
N ASP A 54 -15.08 -13.72 -0.24
CA ASP A 54 -16.26 -12.88 -0.02
C ASP A 54 -15.84 -11.41 0.06
N LEU A 55 -16.53 -10.54 -0.67
CA LEU A 55 -16.41 -9.10 -0.47
C LEU A 55 -17.58 -8.64 0.40
N LEU A 56 -17.31 -8.29 1.64
CA LEU A 56 -18.34 -8.08 2.66
C LEU A 56 -18.44 -6.63 3.09
N PRO A 57 -19.67 -6.17 3.40
CA PRO A 57 -19.88 -4.82 3.89
C PRO A 57 -19.45 -4.66 5.35
N ALA A 58 -19.16 -3.42 5.75
CA ALA A 58 -18.99 -3.03 7.15
C ALA A 58 -20.19 -3.40 8.05
N SER A 59 -21.40 -3.41 7.49
CA SER A 59 -22.65 -3.68 8.20
C SER A 59 -23.50 -4.70 7.46
N GLY A 60 -24.23 -5.55 8.21
CA GLY A 60 -25.04 -6.63 7.64
C GLY A 60 -24.39 -8.00 7.83
N ILE A 61 -24.28 -8.79 6.76
CA ILE A 61 -23.55 -10.07 6.79
C ILE A 61 -22.05 -9.75 6.80
N ASN A 62 -21.47 -9.60 8.00
CA ASN A 62 -20.07 -9.20 8.20
C ASN A 62 -19.29 -10.16 9.12
N PHE A 63 -19.86 -11.33 9.43
CA PHE A 63 -19.28 -12.33 10.34
C PHE A 63 -18.84 -11.76 11.70
N GLY A 64 -19.53 -10.71 12.20
CA GLY A 64 -19.18 -10.06 13.47
C GLY A 64 -17.99 -9.10 13.39
N VAL A 65 -17.52 -8.75 12.19
CA VAL A 65 -16.53 -7.69 11.98
C VAL A 65 -17.21 -6.32 12.14
N THR A 66 -16.75 -5.52 13.10
CA THR A 66 -17.08 -4.09 13.16
C THR A 66 -15.95 -3.29 12.53
N THR A 67 -16.23 -2.62 11.42
CA THR A 67 -15.26 -1.80 10.67
C THR A 67 -15.97 -0.63 10.01
N GLU A 68 -15.22 0.37 9.55
CA GLU A 68 -15.76 1.57 8.90
C GLU A 68 -16.09 1.36 7.41
N GLY A 69 -15.44 0.37 6.77
CA GLY A 69 -15.55 0.08 5.33
C GLY A 69 -15.73 -1.40 5.00
N ASN A 70 -15.94 -1.70 3.73
CA ASN A 70 -15.94 -3.05 3.17
C ASN A 70 -14.61 -3.75 3.43
N PHE A 71 -14.63 -5.07 3.36
CA PHE A 71 -13.42 -5.88 3.52
C PHE A 71 -13.57 -7.18 2.73
N VAL A 72 -12.43 -7.78 2.40
CA VAL A 72 -12.40 -9.09 1.76
C VAL A 72 -12.18 -10.15 2.83
N ASP A 73 -13.10 -11.11 2.90
CA ASP A 73 -12.83 -12.40 3.51
C ASP A 73 -12.07 -13.26 2.51
N LEU A 74 -10.83 -13.63 2.81
CA LEU A 74 -9.99 -14.43 1.90
C LEU A 74 -10.42 -15.91 1.83
N ILE A 75 -11.61 -16.23 2.33
CA ILE A 75 -12.28 -17.52 2.20
C ILE A 75 -13.76 -17.22 1.92
N GLY A 76 -14.32 -17.76 0.83
CA GLY A 76 -15.77 -17.85 0.64
C GLY A 76 -16.26 -19.24 1.07
N ASN A 77 -16.33 -20.16 0.13
CA ASN A 77 -16.48 -21.61 0.35
C ASN A 77 -15.15 -22.38 0.37
N ASP A 78 -14.11 -21.82 -0.27
CA ASP A 78 -12.78 -22.42 -0.36
C ASP A 78 -11.71 -21.35 -0.12
N PRO A 79 -10.53 -21.67 0.42
CA PRO A 79 -9.47 -20.70 0.59
C PRO A 79 -9.10 -20.01 -0.72
N GLY A 80 -9.16 -18.68 -0.71
CA GLY A 80 -9.00 -17.84 -1.88
C GLY A 80 -7.57 -17.40 -2.13
N GLU A 81 -7.23 -17.26 -3.41
CA GLU A 81 -6.06 -16.55 -3.89
C GLU A 81 -6.51 -15.31 -4.66
N LEU A 82 -6.34 -14.15 -4.03
CA LEU A 82 -6.71 -12.85 -4.57
C LEU A 82 -5.50 -12.17 -5.20
N THR A 83 -5.59 -11.83 -6.48
CA THR A 83 -4.47 -11.21 -7.22
C THR A 83 -4.88 -9.95 -7.98
N ARG A 84 -3.91 -9.06 -8.14
CA ARG A 84 -3.99 -7.88 -9.00
C ARG A 84 -2.62 -7.59 -9.64
N SER A 85 -2.64 -7.34 -10.94
CA SER A 85 -1.44 -6.88 -11.65
C SER A 85 -1.19 -5.37 -11.47
N VAL A 86 0.09 -5.02 -11.34
CA VAL A 86 0.60 -3.64 -11.25
C VAL A 86 1.79 -3.46 -12.16
N ASN A 87 1.95 -2.25 -12.71
CA ASN A 87 3.13 -1.92 -13.52
C ASN A 87 4.17 -1.21 -12.64
N LEU A 88 5.37 -1.78 -12.58
CA LEU A 88 6.48 -1.29 -11.77
C LEU A 88 7.69 -0.94 -12.64
N THR A 89 8.55 -0.07 -12.13
CA THR A 89 9.79 0.36 -12.77
C THR A 89 10.96 -0.45 -12.25
N GLY A 90 11.80 -0.98 -13.15
CA GLY A 90 12.98 -1.74 -12.77
C GLY A 90 14.00 -0.88 -12.00
N GLY A 91 14.66 -1.50 -11.02
CA GLY A 91 15.60 -0.84 -10.11
C GLY A 91 14.96 -0.06 -8.97
N GLN A 92 13.63 0.10 -8.96
CA GLN A 92 12.91 0.83 -7.92
C GLN A 92 12.52 -0.11 -6.76
N LEU A 93 12.78 0.34 -5.54
CA LEU A 93 12.28 -0.30 -4.33
C LEU A 93 10.82 0.11 -4.11
N TYR A 94 9.96 -0.85 -3.84
CA TYR A 94 8.55 -0.66 -3.52
C TYR A 94 8.25 -1.19 -2.12
N LYS A 95 7.24 -0.60 -1.49
CA LYS A 95 6.62 -1.10 -0.27
C LYS A 95 5.17 -1.47 -0.57
N ALA A 96 4.80 -2.72 -0.34
CA ALA A 96 3.40 -3.11 -0.27
C ALA A 96 2.95 -3.09 1.19
N THR A 97 1.79 -2.51 1.45
CA THR A 97 1.19 -2.40 2.78
C THR A 97 -0.20 -2.99 2.74
N PHE A 98 -0.48 -3.90 3.68
CA PHE A 98 -1.76 -4.58 3.81
C PHE A 98 -2.32 -4.29 5.20
N GLU A 99 -3.56 -3.83 5.27
CA GLU A 99 -4.32 -3.81 6.51
C GLU A 99 -5.12 -5.11 6.59
N ILE A 100 -4.76 -5.99 7.51
CA ILE A 100 -5.31 -7.35 7.57
C ILE A 100 -5.46 -7.83 9.01
N GLY A 101 -6.45 -8.67 9.30
CA GLY A 101 -6.63 -9.31 10.60
C GLY A 101 -7.07 -10.77 10.45
N GLY A 102 -7.18 -11.51 11.56
CA GLY A 102 -7.66 -12.88 11.54
C GLY A 102 -9.16 -13.02 11.25
N ALA A 103 -9.62 -14.26 11.08
CA ALA A 103 -11.03 -14.62 11.09
C ALA A 103 -11.76 -14.09 12.34
N ARG A 104 -13.10 -13.96 12.26
CA ARG A 104 -13.94 -13.51 13.39
C ARG A 104 -14.82 -14.59 13.99
N THR A 105 -14.75 -15.79 13.44
CA THR A 105 -15.46 -16.96 13.93
C THR A 105 -14.53 -18.17 13.75
N GLY A 106 -14.89 -19.29 14.36
CA GLY A 106 -14.08 -20.51 14.31
C GLY A 106 -13.01 -20.57 15.41
N ALA A 107 -12.18 -21.60 15.36
CA ALA A 107 -11.12 -21.85 16.33
C ALA A 107 -9.73 -22.01 15.68
N ASN A 108 -9.65 -21.82 14.36
CA ASN A 108 -8.45 -22.09 13.57
C ASN A 108 -7.65 -20.81 13.30
N THR A 109 -6.38 -21.02 12.96
CA THR A 109 -5.48 -19.96 12.49
C THR A 109 -5.48 -19.93 10.98
N ASP A 110 -5.40 -18.73 10.39
CA ASP A 110 -5.23 -18.54 8.96
C ASP A 110 -3.79 -18.15 8.65
N THR A 111 -3.12 -18.88 7.77
CA THR A 111 -1.84 -18.42 7.23
C THR A 111 -2.07 -17.73 5.90
N VAL A 112 -1.73 -16.45 5.81
CA VAL A 112 -1.78 -15.70 4.56
C VAL A 112 -0.39 -15.57 4.00
N THR A 113 -0.22 -15.96 2.74
CA THR A 113 1.00 -15.74 1.97
C THR A 113 0.80 -14.51 1.08
N PHE A 114 1.69 -13.54 1.22
CA PHE A 114 1.73 -12.29 0.47
C PHE A 114 2.85 -12.37 -0.54
N GLU A 115 2.53 -12.11 -1.80
CA GLU A 115 3.49 -12.20 -2.90
C GLU A 115 3.51 -10.92 -3.73
N LEU A 116 4.71 -10.48 -4.09
CA LEU A 116 4.93 -9.40 -5.05
C LEU A 116 6.18 -9.71 -5.86
N GLY A 117 5.99 -10.05 -7.14
CA GLY A 117 7.07 -10.50 -8.00
C GLY A 117 7.71 -11.80 -7.49
N THR A 118 9.00 -11.77 -7.15
CA THR A 118 9.73 -12.92 -6.59
C THR A 118 9.81 -12.91 -5.06
N THR A 119 9.26 -11.88 -4.41
CA THR A 119 9.22 -11.80 -2.95
C THR A 119 7.95 -12.47 -2.45
N SER A 120 8.11 -13.40 -1.51
CA SER A 120 7.01 -14.09 -0.82
C SER A 120 7.24 -14.00 0.70
N PHE A 121 6.19 -13.71 1.45
CA PHE A 121 6.18 -13.63 2.91
C PHE A 121 4.88 -14.23 3.42
N SER A 122 4.95 -15.10 4.43
CA SER A 122 3.74 -15.66 5.05
C SER A 122 3.60 -15.19 6.49
N LYS A 123 2.36 -14.97 6.91
CA LYS A 123 2.01 -14.66 8.29
C LYS A 123 0.78 -15.42 8.73
N THR A 124 0.86 -15.99 9.92
CA THR A 124 -0.27 -16.65 10.56
C THR A 124 -1.02 -15.67 11.46
N PHE A 125 -2.34 -15.66 11.33
CA PHE A 125 -3.27 -14.88 12.13
C PHE A 125 -4.08 -15.84 13.00
N ALA A 126 -4.15 -15.55 14.31
CA ALA A 126 -5.08 -16.25 15.18
C ALA A 126 -6.51 -15.75 14.95
N THR A 127 -7.50 -16.57 15.30
CA THR A 127 -8.89 -16.10 15.34
C THR A 127 -8.99 -14.87 16.24
N PHE A 128 -9.76 -13.87 15.80
CA PHE A 128 -9.95 -12.58 16.45
C PHE A 128 -8.73 -11.66 16.50
N ASP A 129 -7.59 -12.02 15.90
CA ASP A 129 -6.44 -11.11 15.81
C ASP A 129 -6.91 -9.75 15.28
N PRO A 130 -6.58 -8.63 15.94
CA PRO A 130 -7.06 -7.33 15.51
C PRO A 130 -6.53 -6.99 14.11
N LYS A 131 -7.16 -6.00 13.46
CA LYS A 131 -6.61 -5.41 12.25
C LYS A 131 -5.19 -4.91 12.53
N GLN A 132 -4.26 -5.26 11.66
CA GLN A 132 -2.84 -4.94 11.78
C GLN A 132 -2.23 -4.65 10.42
N THR A 133 -1.19 -3.83 10.43
CA THR A 133 -0.42 -3.49 9.25
C THR A 133 0.64 -4.55 8.98
N VAL A 134 0.66 -5.10 7.78
CA VAL A 134 1.74 -5.94 7.25
C VAL A 134 2.44 -5.19 6.12
N GLU A 135 3.76 -5.14 6.17
CA GLU A 135 4.57 -4.45 5.15
C GLU A 135 5.57 -5.43 4.52
N ILE A 136 5.64 -5.41 3.19
CA ILE A 136 6.65 -6.14 2.42
C ILE A 136 7.43 -5.16 1.55
N PHE A 137 8.74 -5.37 1.46
CA PHE A 137 9.61 -4.59 0.60
C PHE A 137 10.06 -5.43 -0.60
N PHE A 138 9.97 -4.85 -1.79
CA PHE A 138 10.28 -5.53 -3.05
C PHE A 138 11.09 -4.62 -3.96
N LEU A 139 12.25 -5.09 -4.42
CA LEU A 139 13.02 -4.42 -5.46
C LEU A 139 12.57 -4.97 -6.82
N ALA A 140 11.95 -4.14 -7.64
CA ALA A 140 11.57 -4.54 -8.99
C ALA A 140 12.82 -4.77 -9.84
N GLY A 141 13.10 -6.03 -10.22
CA GLY A 141 14.29 -6.37 -11.01
C GLY A 141 14.24 -5.88 -12.46
N SER A 142 13.06 -5.60 -12.98
CA SER A 142 12.83 -5.11 -14.35
C SER A 142 11.58 -4.23 -14.40
N THR A 143 11.48 -3.40 -15.44
CA THR A 143 10.26 -2.64 -15.72
C THR A 143 9.23 -3.55 -16.37
N GLY A 144 8.03 -3.63 -15.82
CA GLY A 144 6.99 -4.51 -16.34
C GLY A 144 5.80 -4.69 -15.41
N SER A 145 4.97 -5.66 -15.76
CA SER A 145 3.81 -6.07 -14.95
C SER A 145 4.22 -7.11 -13.91
N PHE A 146 3.76 -6.92 -12.68
CA PHE A 146 3.95 -7.81 -11.54
C PHE A 146 2.62 -8.05 -10.87
N ASP A 147 2.41 -9.25 -10.35
CA ASP A 147 1.21 -9.55 -9.58
C ASP A 147 1.48 -9.31 -8.08
N VAL A 148 0.52 -8.63 -7.43
CA VAL A 148 0.35 -8.65 -5.98
C VAL A 148 -0.66 -9.76 -5.69
N SER A 149 -0.24 -10.81 -4.98
CA SER A 149 -1.11 -11.95 -4.62
C SER A 149 -1.22 -12.10 -3.11
N LEU A 150 -2.42 -12.49 -2.65
CA LEU A 150 -2.69 -12.91 -1.28
C LEU A 150 -3.39 -14.26 -1.32
N THR A 151 -2.75 -15.28 -0.78
CA THR A 151 -3.30 -16.63 -0.69
C THR A 151 -3.57 -16.95 0.76
N ASN A 152 -4.82 -17.25 1.10
CA ASN A 152 -5.15 -17.82 2.40
C ASN A 152 -4.98 -19.34 2.34
N SER A 153 -4.25 -19.89 3.31
CA SER A 153 -4.29 -21.30 3.66
C SER A 153 -4.90 -21.45 5.06
N SER A 154 -6.06 -22.08 5.12
CA SER A 154 -6.78 -22.37 6.35
C SER A 154 -7.30 -23.80 6.33
N GLU A 155 -7.41 -24.41 7.50
CA GLU A 155 -8.14 -25.66 7.70
C GLU A 155 -9.65 -25.44 7.87
N ASP A 156 -10.07 -24.17 8.00
CA ASP A 156 -11.48 -23.76 8.00
C ASP A 156 -11.91 -23.29 6.60
N PHE A 157 -13.10 -23.69 6.18
CA PHE A 157 -13.68 -23.36 4.86
C PHE A 157 -14.77 -22.30 4.96
N LEU A 158 -15.05 -21.77 6.16
CA LEU A 158 -16.22 -20.90 6.40
C LEU A 158 -15.86 -19.43 6.62
N ASN A 159 -14.63 -19.12 7.01
CA ASN A 159 -14.18 -17.77 7.37
C ASN A 159 -12.65 -17.75 7.44
N GLY A 160 -11.99 -16.74 6.83
CA GLY A 160 -10.54 -16.60 6.92
C GLY A 160 -10.04 -15.24 7.33
N ALA A 161 -8.79 -14.93 6.97
CA ALA A 161 -8.22 -13.63 7.22
C ALA A 161 -9.01 -12.50 6.52
N LYS A 162 -9.10 -11.36 7.19
CA LYS A 162 -9.91 -10.20 6.81
C LYS A 162 -9.00 -9.11 6.26
N LEU A 163 -9.04 -8.88 4.96
CA LEU A 163 -8.25 -7.87 4.28
C LEU A 163 -9.07 -6.58 4.12
N TYR A 164 -8.57 -5.50 4.68
CA TYR A 164 -9.25 -4.20 4.75
C TYR A 164 -8.71 -3.20 3.72
N SER A 165 -7.42 -3.26 3.40
CA SER A 165 -6.87 -2.45 2.31
C SER A 165 -5.54 -3.01 1.80
N VAL A 166 -5.19 -2.59 0.58
CA VAL A 166 -3.89 -2.86 -0.04
C VAL A 166 -3.34 -1.59 -0.66
N GLN A 167 -2.06 -1.32 -0.43
CA GLN A 167 -1.33 -0.24 -1.07
C GLN A 167 0.00 -0.75 -1.60
N VAL A 168 0.41 -0.26 -2.77
CA VAL A 168 1.81 -0.33 -3.20
C VAL A 168 2.30 1.08 -3.50
N ALA A 169 3.44 1.45 -2.94
CA ALA A 169 4.08 2.74 -3.19
C ALA A 169 5.58 2.59 -3.45
N ALA A 170 6.12 3.43 -4.33
CA ALA A 170 7.56 3.52 -4.56
C ALA A 170 8.24 4.12 -3.34
N VAL A 171 9.29 3.47 -2.83
CA VAL A 171 10.12 4.00 -1.76
C VAL A 171 11.11 5.01 -2.35
N PRO A 172 11.11 6.28 -1.90
CA PRO A 172 12.05 7.27 -2.42
C PRO A 172 13.49 6.80 -2.29
N GLU A 173 14.28 6.93 -3.36
CA GLU A 173 15.68 6.52 -3.31
C GLU A 173 16.44 7.32 -2.24
N PRO A 174 17.37 6.68 -1.50
CA PRO A 174 18.20 7.37 -0.50
C PRO A 174 18.94 8.60 -1.07
N ARG A 175 19.31 8.56 -2.35
CA ARG A 175 19.97 9.69 -3.03
C ARG A 175 19.05 10.89 -3.21
N THR A 176 17.76 10.68 -3.44
CA THR A 176 16.78 11.78 -3.53
C THR A 176 16.67 12.50 -2.20
N VAL A 177 16.68 11.77 -1.08
CA VAL A 177 16.71 12.37 0.27
C VAL A 177 18.02 13.11 0.52
N ALA A 178 19.16 12.52 0.17
CA ALA A 178 20.47 13.15 0.32
C ALA A 178 20.60 14.44 -0.52
N LEU A 179 20.13 14.43 -1.77
CA LEU A 179 20.15 15.61 -2.65
C LEU A 179 19.17 16.69 -2.18
N MET A 180 18.00 16.30 -1.66
CA MET A 180 17.07 17.23 -1.03
C MET A 180 17.72 17.92 0.18
N LEU A 181 18.34 17.16 1.08
CA LEU A 181 19.04 17.69 2.25
C LEU A 181 20.24 18.56 1.84
N ALA A 182 21.00 18.16 0.83
CA ALA A 182 22.09 18.96 0.28
C ALA A 182 21.57 20.29 -0.30
N GLY A 183 20.49 20.25 -1.07
CA GLY A 183 19.81 21.43 -1.61
C GLY A 183 19.34 22.38 -0.49
N LEU A 184 18.68 21.85 0.54
CA LEU A 184 18.27 22.62 1.72
C LEU A 184 19.46 23.21 2.49
N GLY A 185 20.55 22.45 2.62
CA GLY A 185 21.78 22.92 3.25
C GLY A 185 22.40 24.10 2.52
N VAL A 186 22.44 24.07 1.18
CA VAL A 186 22.90 25.19 0.36
C VAL A 186 21.99 26.42 0.54
N VAL A 187 20.68 26.25 0.47
CA VAL A 187 19.71 27.35 0.66
C VAL A 187 19.86 27.98 2.05
N GLY A 188 19.98 27.17 3.10
CA GLY A 188 20.20 27.64 4.47
C GLY A 188 21.52 28.40 4.63
N ALA A 189 22.62 27.91 4.04
CA ALA A 189 23.91 28.58 4.09
C ALA A 189 23.90 29.95 3.39
N VAL A 190 23.22 30.05 2.23
CA VAL A 190 23.03 31.31 1.51
C VAL A 190 22.17 32.28 2.32
N ALA A 191 21.06 31.83 2.90
CA ALA A 191 20.20 32.65 3.75
C ALA A 191 20.96 33.22 4.96
N ARG A 192 21.75 32.39 5.65
CA ARG A 192 22.60 32.82 6.78
C ARG A 192 23.62 33.89 6.38
N ARG A 193 24.31 33.72 5.25
CA ARG A 193 25.29 34.69 4.74
C ARG A 193 24.66 36.05 4.41
N ARG A 194 23.38 36.07 4.05
CA ARG A 194 22.65 37.31 3.75
C ARG A 194 22.23 38.05 5.02
N GLN A 195 21.88 37.32 6.09
CA GLN A 195 21.58 37.93 7.39
C GLN A 195 22.81 38.59 8.04
N THR A 196 24.00 38.04 7.87
CA THR A 196 25.23 38.65 8.42
C THR A 196 25.74 39.87 7.65
N ARG A 197 25.12 40.23 6.52
CA ARG A 197 25.51 41.37 5.67
C ARG A 197 24.48 42.51 5.68
N ALA A 198 23.38 42.34 6.41
CA ALA A 198 22.39 43.37 6.71
C ALA A 198 22.62 43.85 8.16
#